data_AF-A0A8X8B0N6-F1
#
_entry.id   AF-A0A8X8B0N6-F1
#
_cell.length_a   1.000
_cell.length_b   1.000
_cell.length_c   1.000
_cell.angle_alpha   90.00
_cell.angle_beta   90.00
_cell.angle_gamma   90.00
#
_symmetry.space_group_name_H-M   'P 1'
#
loop_
_entity.id
_entity.type
_entity.pdbx_description
1 polymer ?
#
loop_
_entity_poly.entity_id
_entity_poly.type
_entity_poly.pdbx_seq_one_letter_code
_entity_poly.pdbx_strand_id
1 'polypeptide(L)'
;MIDPVERCLSYEVLENNVGFRSYVATVKVTTVDGGDESDGGTVCRLEWSFVSDPVDGWKKEDLESFVDFFLKHWANKMEKNL
;
A
#
# COMPACT_ATOMS: atom_id res chain seq x y z
N MET A 1 4.47 4.93 12.77
CA MET A 1 4.94 6.31 12.52
C MET A 1 4.07 6.92 11.44
N ILE A 2 3.63 8.17 11.64
CA ILE A 2 2.88 8.94 10.63
C ILE A 2 3.74 10.15 10.28
N ASP A 3 4.00 10.35 8.99
CA ASP A 3 4.63 11.55 8.45
C ASP A 3 3.66 12.24 7.48
N PRO A 4 3.02 13.34 7.91
CA PRO A 4 2.09 14.08 7.06
C PRO A 4 2.75 14.82 5.90
N VAL A 5 4.03 15.17 6.02
CA VAL A 5 4.78 15.93 5.00
C VAL A 5 5.12 15.00 3.84
N GLU A 6 5.70 13.84 4.17
CA GLU A 6 6.04 12.80 3.19
C GLU A 6 4.83 11.94 2.78
N ARG A 7 3.65 12.19 3.37
CA ARG A 7 2.40 11.43 3.17
C ARG A 7 2.62 9.93 3.33
N CYS A 8 3.23 9.58 4.46
CA CYS A 8 3.74 8.25 4.74
C CYS A 8 3.18 7.72 6.07
N LEU A 9 2.79 6.45 6.09
CA LEU A 9 2.34 5.71 7.26
C LEU A 9 3.12 4.40 7.35
N SER A 10 3.91 4.25 8.42
CA SER A 10 4.58 2.98 8.75
C SER A 10 3.97 2.34 10.00
N TYR A 11 3.74 1.04 9.97
CA TYR A 11 3.12 0.31 11.07
C TYR A 11 3.65 -1.13 11.19
N GLU A 12 3.46 -1.71 12.37
CA GLU A 12 3.75 -3.10 12.67
C GLU A 12 2.44 -3.81 13.05
N VAL A 13 2.26 -5.02 12.56
CA VAL A 13 1.12 -5.87 12.92
C VAL A 13 1.50 -6.67 14.17
N LEU A 14 0.90 -6.31 15.31
CA LEU A 14 1.15 -6.98 16.59
C LEU A 14 0.30 -8.24 16.76
N GLU A 15 -0.95 -8.20 16.31
CA GLU A 15 -1.90 -9.31 16.36
C GLU A 15 -2.72 -9.33 15.06
N ASN A 16 -3.03 -10.53 14.56
CA ASN A 16 -3.76 -10.70 13.31
C ASN A 16 -4.38 -12.10 13.19
N ASN A 17 -5.35 -12.23 12.28
CA ASN A 17 -6.03 -13.49 11.95
C ASN A 17 -5.52 -14.13 10.65
N VAL A 18 -4.47 -13.59 10.04
CA VAL A 18 -3.90 -14.05 8.76
C VAL A 18 -2.77 -15.06 8.99
N GLY A 19 -2.09 -14.98 10.14
CA GLY A 19 -0.95 -15.80 10.49
C GLY A 19 0.41 -15.09 10.35
N PHE A 20 0.43 -13.75 10.26
CA PHE A 20 1.69 -13.00 10.28
C PHE A 20 2.39 -13.18 11.62
N ARG A 21 3.66 -13.60 11.58
CA ARG A 21 4.54 -13.68 12.76
C ARG A 21 5.28 -12.37 12.99
N SER A 22 5.98 -11.88 11.98
CA SER A 22 6.47 -10.52 11.90
C SER A 22 5.97 -9.90 10.60
N TYR A 23 5.44 -8.68 10.68
CA TYR A 23 5.01 -7.91 9.51
C TYR A 23 5.09 -6.42 9.84
N VAL A 24 5.97 -5.73 9.10
CA VAL A 24 6.13 -4.27 9.16
C VAL A 24 5.90 -3.73 7.77
N ALA A 25 5.05 -2.71 7.65
CA ALA A 25 4.71 -2.12 6.38
C ALA A 25 4.78 -0.60 6.40
N THR A 26 4.94 -0.05 5.21
CA THR A 26 4.88 1.38 4.94
C THR A 26 4.02 1.65 3.73
N VAL A 27 3.03 2.52 3.89
CA VAL A 27 2.18 3.04 2.82
C VAL A 27 2.58 4.49 2.55
N LYS A 28 2.86 4.84 1.29
CA LYS A 28 3.24 6.19 0.86
C LYS A 28 2.40 6.67 -0.32
N VAL A 29 2.05 7.95 -0.32
CA VAL A 29 1.41 8.61 -1.47
C VAL A 29 2.39 9.59 -2.09
N THR A 30 2.72 9.39 -3.37
CA THR A 30 3.60 10.27 -4.14
C THR A 30 2.86 10.90 -5.30
N THR A 31 3.17 12.16 -5.62
CA THR A 31 2.77 12.79 -6.88
C THR A 31 3.70 12.33 -8.00
N VAL A 32 3.13 12.00 -9.15
CA VAL A 32 3.86 11.61 -10.36
C VAL A 32 3.42 12.48 -11.53
N ASP A 33 4.39 12.92 -12.31
CA ASP A 33 4.14 13.61 -13.57
C ASP A 33 3.73 12.57 -14.60
N GLY A 34 2.48 12.60 -15.06
CA GLY A 34 1.98 11.55 -15.95
C GLY A 34 0.47 11.51 -16.19
N GLY A 35 -0.22 12.65 -16.15
CA GLY A 35 -1.54 12.76 -16.77
C GLY A 35 -1.41 12.78 -18.30
N ASP A 36 -2.46 12.33 -19.01
CA ASP A 36 -2.58 12.51 -20.46
C ASP A 36 -2.35 14.01 -20.79
N GLU A 37 -1.63 14.31 -21.87
CA GLU A 37 -1.17 15.68 -22.21
C GLU A 37 -2.33 16.69 -22.36
N SER A 38 -3.56 16.19 -22.40
CA SER A 38 -4.81 16.95 -22.46
C SER A 38 -5.22 17.62 -21.14
N ASP A 39 -4.80 17.13 -19.97
CA ASP A 39 -5.32 17.61 -18.68
C ASP A 39 -4.29 18.29 -17.76
N GLY A 40 -3.00 18.31 -18.12
CA GLY A 40 -1.96 19.00 -17.34
C GLY A 40 -1.89 18.59 -15.85
N GLY A 41 -2.49 17.45 -15.51
CA GLY A 41 -2.80 17.06 -14.14
C GLY A 41 -1.72 16.21 -13.51
N THR A 42 -1.39 16.52 -12.26
CA THR A 42 -0.54 15.67 -11.41
C THR A 42 -1.34 14.42 -11.00
N VAL A 43 -0.83 13.22 -11.28
CA VAL A 43 -1.45 11.97 -10.82
C VAL A 43 -0.87 11.55 -9.47
N CYS A 44 -1.66 10.85 -8.66
CA CYS A 44 -1.21 10.29 -7.39
C CYS A 44 -0.89 8.81 -7.56
N ARG A 45 0.25 8.37 -7.00
CA ARG A 45 0.62 6.97 -6.90
C ARG A 45 0.62 6.55 -5.44
N LEU A 46 -0.06 5.44 -5.17
CA LEU A 46 -0.08 4.78 -3.88
C LEU A 46 0.90 3.61 -3.89
N GLU A 47 1.82 3.59 -2.93
CA GLU A 47 2.78 2.51 -2.77
C GLU A 47 2.63 1.86 -1.39
N TRP A 48 2.72 0.54 -1.35
CA TRP A 48 2.73 -0.24 -0.12
C TRP A 48 3.91 -1.20 -0.15
N SER A 49 4.86 -0.95 0.74
CA SER A 49 6.04 -1.78 0.95
C SER A 49 5.91 -2.53 2.27
N PHE A 50 6.46 -3.74 2.34
CA PHE A 50 6.40 -4.54 3.55
C PHE A 50 7.63 -5.46 3.68
N VAL A 51 7.92 -5.82 4.92
CA VAL A 51 8.84 -6.89 5.29
C VAL A 51 8.07 -7.82 6.22
N SER A 52 8.11 -9.11 5.91
CA SER A 52 7.35 -10.14 6.62
C SER A 52 8.14 -11.44 6.68
N ASP A 53 7.97 -12.18 7.76
CA ASP A 53 8.29 -13.61 7.75
C ASP A 53 7.36 -14.36 6.77
N PRO A 54 7.77 -15.55 6.29
CA PRO A 54 6.88 -16.43 5.54
C PRO A 54 5.58 -16.69 6.31
N VAL A 55 4.46 -16.60 5.61
CA VAL A 55 3.13 -16.91 6.17
C VAL A 55 2.88 -18.41 5.93
N ASP A 56 2.58 -19.14 7.00
CA ASP A 56 2.38 -20.58 6.92
C ASP A 56 1.25 -20.92 5.94
N GLY A 57 1.55 -21.79 4.97
CA GLY A 57 0.59 -22.23 3.95
C GLY A 57 0.45 -21.29 2.75
N TRP A 58 1.17 -20.15 2.72
CA TRP A 58 1.19 -19.23 1.58
C TRP A 58 2.55 -19.25 0.88
N LYS A 59 2.52 -19.10 -0.44
CA LYS A 59 3.70 -18.72 -1.21
C LYS A 59 3.89 -17.21 -1.12
N LYS A 60 5.08 -16.74 -1.51
CA LYS A 60 5.38 -15.30 -1.60
C LYS A 60 4.37 -14.58 -2.50
N GLU A 61 4.04 -15.19 -3.63
CA GLU A 61 3.11 -14.63 -4.62
C GLU A 61 1.68 -14.52 -4.09
N ASP A 62 1.28 -15.39 -3.17
CA ASP A 62 -0.03 -15.33 -2.51
C ASP A 62 -0.10 -14.09 -1.60
N LEU A 63 0.96 -13.81 -0.85
CA LEU A 63 1.05 -12.61 -0.01
C LEU A 63 1.11 -11.32 -0.84
N GLU A 64 1.89 -11.32 -1.92
CA GLU A 64 1.96 -10.19 -2.85
C GLU A 64 0.60 -9.91 -3.48
N SER A 65 -0.10 -10.96 -3.93
CA SER A 65 -1.45 -10.84 -4.51
C SER A 65 -2.48 -10.32 -3.50
N PHE A 66 -2.39 -10.76 -2.24
CA PHE A 66 -3.23 -10.26 -1.16
C PHE A 66 -3.02 -8.76 -0.94
N VAL A 67 -1.78 -8.30 -0.81
CA VAL A 67 -1.46 -6.87 -0.61
C VAL A 67 -1.88 -6.05 -1.83
N ASP A 68 -1.61 -6.52 -3.05
CA ASP A 68 -2.01 -5.84 -4.30
C ASP A 68 -3.54 -5.68 -4.40
N PHE A 69 -4.32 -6.68 -3.99
CA PHE A 69 -5.77 -6.58 -3.93
C PHE A 69 -6.25 -5.44 -3.02
N PHE A 70 -5.71 -5.32 -1.80
CA PHE A 70 -6.06 -4.22 -0.91
C PHE A 70 -5.58 -2.87 -1.42
N LEU A 71 -4.37 -2.81 -1.99
CA LEU A 71 -3.80 -1.60 -2.54
C LEU A 71 -4.71 -1.01 -3.63
N LYS A 72 -5.13 -1.84 -4.59
CA LYS A 72 -6.06 -1.47 -5.65
C LYS A 72 -7.44 -1.09 -5.09
N HIS A 73 -7.94 -1.82 -4.10
CA HIS A 73 -9.22 -1.50 -3.46
C HIS A 73 -9.17 -0.13 -2.76
N TRP A 74 -8.08 0.19 -2.06
CA TRP A 74 -7.88 1.47 -1.40
C TRP A 74 -7.73 2.61 -2.39
N ALA A 75 -6.91 2.45 -3.43
CA ALA A 75 -6.75 3.47 -4.48
C ALA A 75 -8.12 3.83 -5.10
N ASN A 76 -8.88 2.82 -5.54
CA ASN A 76 -10.23 3.02 -6.09
C ASN A 76 -11.19 3.70 -5.11
N LYS A 77 -11.10 3.38 -3.81
CA LYS A 77 -11.94 4.01 -2.78
C LYS A 77 -11.54 5.47 -2.56
N MET A 78 -10.25 5.78 -2.51
CA MET A 78 -9.78 7.14 -2.35
C MET A 78 -10.23 8.01 -3.52
N GLU A 79 -10.02 7.56 -4.76
CA GLU A 79 -10.47 8.27 -5.98
C GLU A 79 -11.97 8.60 -5.98
N LYS A 80 -12.80 7.67 -5.48
CA LYS A 80 -14.27 7.87 -5.41
C LYS A 80 -14.72 8.81 -4.29
N ASN A 81 -13.84 9.16 -3.35
CA ASN A 81 -14.15 10.02 -2.20
C ASN A 81 -13.30 11.30 -2.18
N LEU A 82 -12.71 11.67 -3.32
CA LEU A 82 -12.05 12.97 -3.54
C LEU A 82 -13.06 14.10 -3.77
#